data_AF-A0A9D9LUA9-F1
#
_entry.id   AF-A0A9D9LUA9-F1
#
_cell.length_a   1.000
_cell.length_b   1.000
_cell.length_c   1.000
_cell.angle_alpha   90.00
_cell.angle_beta   90.00
_cell.angle_gamma   90.00
#
_symmetry.space_group_name_H-M   'P 1'
#
loop_
_entity.id
_entity.type
_entity.pdbx_description
1 polymer ?
#
loop_
_entity_poly.entity_id
_entity_poly.type
_entity_poly.pdbx_seq_one_letter_code
_entity_poly.pdbx_strand_id
1 'polypeptide(L)'
;MKIVKNCLLTLLVLLTLLSPVIFTLGTVLLTPKVYSDSYVGVLDEKYERLHSVEGEKIVVIGGSSVAFGLDSEYIENALGMPVVNFGLYGALGTVSMLELSLSGISEGDTVILAPELDRQMLSEFFSAREVLRAIDDDYSMLFDFSVDHKLSLLGGAYAHAAEKLGYAVTDTRPPISGIYSAESFNSYLDIASGLRRKNVMSLYYDPTTEVTLDKSIVDGEFIKTVNSYVSDCRERGAEVYFSFCPINRLALGENIDYAEIYEFSDYLDSMLDCEVIGDIGSYILDEAYFYDTNFHPNDFGVIVRCNRLIESLSEELELGYIELYDPPAPELPKYDYSYEGEDENSRYFTYSVENNGCLRITGLTDEGKQQSELTVPLGHEGRKVFSIGYGAFSGGSVTKLTVTEDTNLRNFLGGAFDGSRIDDLYIYYDYTDDENKLFPAPDFGGLTIHVPESCAFISGYDWSAGSTGGFDVVRIKK
;
A
#
# COMPACT_ATOMS: atom_id res chain seq x y z
N MET A 1 -47.17 -8.96 40.17
CA MET A 1 -47.56 -8.64 38.77
C MET A 1 -46.91 -7.37 38.22
N LYS A 2 -46.96 -6.21 38.89
CA LYS A 2 -46.38 -4.95 38.38
C LYS A 2 -44.85 -4.98 38.21
N ILE A 3 -44.13 -5.57 39.17
CA ILE A 3 -42.67 -5.78 39.10
C ILE A 3 -42.28 -6.70 37.94
N VAL A 4 -42.95 -7.85 37.81
CA VAL A 4 -42.73 -8.81 36.71
C VAL A 4 -42.97 -8.17 35.33
N LYS A 5 -44.03 -7.37 35.19
CA LYS A 5 -44.33 -6.63 33.95
C LYS A 5 -43.25 -5.59 33.63
N ASN A 6 -42.74 -4.88 34.63
CA ASN A 6 -41.67 -3.90 34.44
C ASN A 6 -40.35 -4.58 34.06
N CYS A 7 -39.99 -5.70 34.70
CA CYS A 7 -38.81 -6.48 34.33
C CYS A 7 -38.90 -7.02 32.90
N LEU A 8 -40.06 -7.55 32.49
CA LEU A 8 -40.31 -8.01 31.12
C LEU A 8 -40.20 -6.87 30.10
N LEU A 9 -40.73 -5.69 30.41
CA LEU A 9 -40.64 -4.52 29.54
C LEU A 9 -39.19 -4.03 29.41
N THR A 10 -38.44 -3.97 30.51
CA THR A 10 -37.01 -3.62 30.49
C THR A 10 -36.21 -4.62 29.66
N LEU A 11 -36.46 -5.92 29.81
CA LEU A 11 -35.80 -6.96 29.01
C LEU A 11 -36.13 -6.81 27.51
N LEU A 12 -37.40 -6.53 27.17
CA LEU A 12 -37.82 -6.32 25.78
C LEU A 12 -37.14 -5.09 25.16
N VAL A 13 -37.04 -3.99 25.91
CA VAL A 13 -36.34 -2.78 25.46
C VAL A 13 -34.86 -3.08 25.23
N LEU A 14 -34.20 -3.78 26.16
CA LEU A 14 -32.79 -4.17 26.00
C LEU A 14 -32.59 -5.07 24.78
N LEU A 15 -33.43 -6.09 24.57
CA LEU A 15 -33.37 -6.95 23.39
C LEU A 15 -33.59 -6.18 22.09
N THR A 16 -34.49 -5.19 22.10
CA THR A 16 -34.76 -4.36 20.92
C THR A 16 -33.58 -3.42 20.62
N LEU A 17 -32.92 -2.88 21.65
CA LEU A 17 -31.74 -2.04 21.48
C LEU A 17 -30.51 -2.84 21.04
N LEU A 18 -30.40 -4.10 21.47
CA LEU A 18 -29.30 -4.99 21.10
C LEU A 18 -29.53 -5.73 19.78
N SER A 19 -30.77 -5.76 19.25
CA SER A 19 -31.08 -6.51 18.04
C SER A 19 -30.26 -6.10 16.82
N PRO A 20 -29.91 -4.81 16.58
CA PRO A 20 -29.06 -4.45 15.45
C PRO A 20 -27.63 -4.98 15.61
N VAL A 21 -27.09 -4.97 16.84
CA VAL A 21 -25.76 -5.50 17.13
C VAL A 21 -25.75 -7.02 16.98
N ILE A 22 -26.74 -7.72 17.53
CA ILE A 22 -26.90 -9.17 17.39
C ILE A 22 -27.06 -9.56 15.93
N PHE A 23 -27.86 -8.82 15.15
CA PHE A 23 -28.05 -9.06 13.73
C PHE A 23 -26.76 -8.82 12.94
N THR A 24 -26.03 -7.76 13.26
CA THR A 24 -24.73 -7.44 12.64
C THR A 24 -23.73 -8.55 12.89
N LEU A 25 -23.49 -8.90 14.17
CA LEU A 25 -22.56 -9.98 14.54
C LEU A 25 -23.01 -11.34 13.99
N GLY A 26 -24.31 -11.62 14.02
CA GLY A 26 -24.88 -12.80 13.40
C GLY A 26 -24.63 -12.84 11.90
N THR A 27 -24.73 -11.71 11.20
CA THR A 27 -24.41 -11.63 9.77
C THR A 27 -22.93 -11.88 9.53
N VAL A 28 -22.04 -11.20 10.27
CA VAL A 28 -20.59 -11.38 10.15
C VAL A 28 -20.18 -12.86 10.30
N LEU A 29 -20.68 -13.52 11.35
CA LEU A 29 -20.29 -14.89 11.71
C LEU A 29 -20.99 -15.99 10.91
N LEU A 30 -22.20 -15.74 10.40
CA LEU A 30 -23.00 -16.77 9.71
C LEU A 30 -22.96 -16.64 8.18
N THR A 31 -22.53 -15.49 7.64
CA THR A 31 -22.29 -15.37 6.20
C THR A 31 -20.99 -16.10 5.83
N PRO A 32 -20.93 -16.69 4.61
CA PRO A 32 -19.70 -17.33 4.14
C PRO A 32 -18.49 -16.40 4.24
N LYS A 33 -17.32 -17.00 4.41
CA LYS A 33 -16.04 -16.32 4.20
C LYS A 33 -15.98 -15.88 2.73
N VAL A 34 -15.76 -14.60 2.48
CA VAL A 34 -15.74 -14.02 1.12
C VAL A 34 -14.39 -13.43 0.76
N TYR A 35 -13.49 -13.27 1.74
CA TYR A 35 -12.16 -12.69 1.53
C TYR A 35 -11.02 -13.72 1.41
N SER A 36 -11.31 -15.02 1.49
CA SER A 36 -10.28 -16.08 1.50
C SER A 36 -9.35 -16.08 0.29
N ASP A 37 -9.88 -15.78 -0.90
CA ASP A 37 -9.07 -15.74 -2.12
C ASP A 37 -8.33 -14.39 -2.30
N SER A 38 -8.65 -13.40 -1.47
CA SER A 38 -8.09 -12.04 -1.57
C SER A 38 -6.71 -11.95 -0.92
N TYR A 39 -5.91 -10.97 -1.35
CA TYR A 39 -4.60 -10.68 -0.75
C TYR A 39 -4.64 -10.56 0.78
N VAL A 40 -5.63 -9.84 1.31
CA VAL A 40 -5.75 -9.62 2.76
C VAL A 40 -6.23 -10.86 3.51
N GLY A 41 -6.87 -11.82 2.82
CA GLY A 41 -7.37 -13.06 3.40
C GLY A 41 -6.27 -13.92 4.00
N VAL A 42 -5.05 -13.88 3.44
CA VAL A 42 -3.87 -14.67 3.87
C VAL A 42 -3.38 -14.34 5.28
N LEU A 43 -3.97 -13.32 5.95
CA LEU A 43 -3.62 -13.00 7.33
C LEU A 43 -3.90 -14.17 8.28
N ASP A 44 -4.93 -15.00 8.03
CA ASP A 44 -5.21 -16.18 8.84
C ASP A 44 -4.09 -17.23 8.73
N GLU A 45 -3.65 -17.56 7.52
CA GLU A 45 -2.53 -18.48 7.28
C GLU A 45 -1.23 -17.95 7.89
N LYS A 46 -0.99 -16.63 7.83
CA LYS A 46 0.18 -15.99 8.47
C LYS A 46 0.13 -16.12 9.98
N TYR A 47 -1.05 -15.92 10.57
CA TYR A 47 -1.30 -16.09 12.00
C TYR A 47 -1.14 -17.55 12.44
N GLU A 48 -1.66 -18.50 11.67
CA GLU A 48 -1.46 -19.94 11.93
C GLU A 48 0.02 -20.33 11.81
N ARG A 49 0.75 -19.84 10.79
CA ARG A 49 2.19 -20.09 10.63
C ARG A 49 2.97 -19.58 11.84
N LEU A 50 2.69 -18.36 12.29
CA LEU A 50 3.33 -17.78 13.48
C LEU A 50 3.18 -18.68 14.73
N HIS A 51 2.01 -19.29 14.92
CA HIS A 51 1.73 -20.14 16.08
C HIS A 51 2.17 -21.60 15.92
N SER A 52 2.37 -22.07 14.69
CA SER A 52 2.67 -23.48 14.40
C SER A 52 4.18 -23.79 14.30
N VAL A 53 5.02 -22.78 14.08
CA VAL A 53 6.48 -22.97 14.06
C VAL A 53 6.99 -23.26 15.48
N GLU A 54 7.55 -24.44 15.67
CA GLU A 54 8.12 -24.88 16.94
C GLU A 54 9.59 -24.44 17.09
N GLY A 55 9.98 -24.05 18.31
CA GLY A 55 11.34 -23.62 18.62
C GLY A 55 11.57 -22.13 18.39
N GLU A 56 12.82 -21.70 18.58
CA GLU A 56 13.28 -20.34 18.37
C GLU A 56 13.16 -19.98 16.88
N LYS A 57 12.52 -18.85 16.58
CA LYS A 57 12.27 -18.41 15.19
C LYS A 57 12.54 -16.92 15.01
N ILE A 58 12.81 -16.55 13.76
CA ILE A 58 12.88 -15.15 13.33
C ILE A 58 11.48 -14.76 12.83
N VAL A 59 10.88 -13.73 13.44
CA VAL A 59 9.58 -13.19 13.04
C VAL A 59 9.77 -11.80 12.47
N VAL A 60 9.53 -11.64 11.17
CA VAL A 60 9.65 -10.32 10.50
C VAL A 60 8.26 -9.71 10.34
N ILE A 61 8.06 -8.53 10.93
CA ILE A 61 6.78 -7.82 11.02
C ILE A 61 6.86 -6.52 10.22
N GLY A 62 5.85 -6.25 9.39
CA GLY A 62 5.74 -5.00 8.63
C GLY A 62 4.49 -4.96 7.76
N GLY A 63 4.45 -4.04 6.79
CA GLY A 63 3.37 -4.01 5.79
C GLY A 63 3.63 -4.92 4.60
N SER A 64 3.24 -4.44 3.42
CA SER A 64 3.41 -5.17 2.16
C SER A 64 4.86 -5.25 1.72
N SER A 65 5.74 -4.34 2.13
CA SER A 65 7.18 -4.44 1.87
C SER A 65 7.82 -5.68 2.49
N VAL A 66 7.27 -6.23 3.57
CA VAL A 66 7.70 -7.50 4.17
C VAL A 66 7.09 -8.68 3.42
N ALA A 67 5.81 -8.63 3.07
CA ALA A 67 5.17 -9.67 2.23
C ALA A 67 5.85 -9.83 0.86
N PHE A 68 6.24 -8.71 0.25
CA PHE A 68 6.89 -8.65 -1.05
C PHE A 68 8.42 -8.75 -0.95
N GLY A 69 9.02 -8.50 0.21
CA GLY A 69 10.46 -8.25 0.34
C GLY A 69 11.27 -9.38 0.94
N LEU A 70 10.67 -10.52 1.26
CA LEU A 70 11.37 -11.65 1.85
C LEU A 70 11.38 -12.88 0.95
N ASP A 71 12.48 -13.60 1.05
CA ASP A 71 12.60 -15.01 0.74
C ASP A 71 12.94 -15.72 2.05
N SER A 72 11.90 -16.15 2.76
CA SER A 72 12.03 -16.71 4.11
C SER A 72 12.80 -18.04 4.10
N GLU A 73 12.66 -18.83 3.03
CA GLU A 73 13.44 -20.06 2.85
C GLU A 73 14.93 -19.76 2.70
N TYR A 74 15.29 -18.73 1.93
CA TYR A 74 16.69 -18.30 1.78
C TYR A 74 17.29 -17.81 3.10
N ILE A 75 16.57 -16.99 3.87
CA ILE A 75 17.01 -16.50 5.19
C ILE A 75 17.15 -17.67 6.18
N GLU A 76 16.17 -18.58 6.23
CA GLU A 76 16.18 -19.76 7.09
C GLU A 76 17.39 -20.65 6.82
N ASN A 77 17.70 -20.90 5.54
CA ASN A 77 18.87 -21.67 5.15
C ASN A 77 20.20 -21.00 5.52
N ALA A 78 20.27 -19.67 5.45
CA ALA A 78 21.48 -18.92 5.77
C ALA A 78 21.75 -18.87 7.28
N LEU A 79 20.71 -18.62 8.09
CA LEU A 79 20.83 -18.42 9.54
C LEU A 79 20.60 -19.69 10.36
N GLY A 80 20.03 -20.74 9.75
CA GLY A 80 19.72 -21.99 10.44
C GLY A 80 18.56 -21.88 11.45
N MET A 81 17.74 -20.84 11.35
CA MET A 81 16.59 -20.58 12.22
C MET A 81 15.33 -20.44 11.37
N PRO A 82 14.19 -21.05 11.79
CA PRO A 82 12.93 -20.87 11.12
C PRO A 82 12.54 -19.41 10.92
N VAL A 83 11.99 -19.07 9.75
CA VAL A 83 11.56 -17.69 9.45
C VAL A 83 10.05 -17.63 9.25
N VAL A 84 9.43 -16.64 9.90
CA VAL A 84 8.02 -16.29 9.78
C VAL A 84 7.89 -14.90 9.18
N ASN A 85 7.36 -14.83 7.95
CA ASN A 85 6.92 -13.59 7.33
C ASN A 85 5.56 -13.17 7.89
N PHE A 86 5.57 -12.26 8.84
CA PHE A 86 4.38 -11.65 9.44
C PHE A 86 4.16 -10.22 8.93
N GLY A 87 4.37 -9.99 7.63
CA GLY A 87 3.95 -8.79 6.92
C GLY A 87 2.84 -9.07 5.91
N LEU A 88 1.97 -8.08 5.65
CA LEU A 88 0.89 -8.23 4.68
C LEU A 88 0.50 -6.94 3.96
N TYR A 89 -0.26 -6.04 4.55
CA TYR A 89 -0.83 -4.90 3.82
C TYR A 89 -0.76 -3.62 4.64
N GLY A 90 -0.21 -2.54 4.06
CA GLY A 90 -0.07 -1.26 4.75
C GLY A 90 -1.40 -0.66 5.21
N ALA A 91 -2.52 -1.00 4.56
CA ALA A 91 -3.84 -0.54 4.98
C ALA A 91 -4.36 -1.20 6.28
N LEU A 92 -3.70 -2.24 6.78
CA LEU A 92 -3.96 -2.79 8.12
C LEU A 92 -3.35 -1.92 9.22
N GLY A 93 -2.26 -1.21 8.90
CA GLY A 93 -1.45 -0.46 9.85
C GLY A 93 -0.52 -1.34 10.66
N THR A 94 0.65 -0.79 11.02
CA THR A 94 1.69 -1.51 11.78
C THR A 94 1.16 -1.99 13.13
N VAL A 95 0.34 -1.18 13.83
CA VAL A 95 -0.21 -1.52 15.15
C VAL A 95 -1.04 -2.81 15.14
N SER A 96 -1.76 -3.09 14.06
CA SER A 96 -2.52 -4.33 13.90
C SER A 96 -1.60 -5.55 13.85
N MET A 97 -0.48 -5.43 13.12
CA MET A 97 0.48 -6.51 12.98
C MET A 97 1.24 -6.75 14.30
N LEU A 98 1.56 -5.69 15.05
CA LEU A 98 2.16 -5.81 16.38
C LEU A 98 1.23 -6.55 17.35
N GLU A 99 -0.02 -6.09 17.51
CA GLU A 99 -0.97 -6.71 18.45
C GLU A 99 -1.23 -8.19 18.13
N LEU A 100 -1.43 -8.52 16.85
CA LEU A 100 -1.68 -9.91 16.42
C LEU A 100 -0.46 -10.82 16.57
N SER A 101 0.75 -10.29 16.40
CA SER A 101 1.96 -11.11 16.47
C SER A 101 2.31 -11.53 17.91
N LEU A 102 1.94 -10.72 18.90
CA LEU A 102 2.42 -10.86 20.28
C LEU A 102 2.05 -12.19 20.94
N SER A 103 0.91 -12.77 20.58
CA SER A 103 0.45 -14.07 21.09
C SER A 103 1.27 -15.27 20.59
N GLY A 104 1.94 -15.12 19.45
CA GLY A 104 2.80 -16.14 18.84
C GLY A 104 4.30 -16.00 19.13
N ILE A 105 4.71 -14.94 19.83
CA ILE A 105 6.10 -14.72 20.27
C ILE A 105 6.40 -15.55 21.53
N SER A 106 7.53 -16.24 21.51
CA SER A 106 8.00 -17.15 22.57
C SER A 106 9.46 -16.88 22.96
N GLU A 107 9.91 -17.53 24.04
CA GLU A 107 11.30 -17.44 24.52
C GLU A 107 12.30 -17.86 23.43
N GLY A 108 13.32 -17.03 23.23
CA GLY A 108 14.37 -17.21 22.23
C GLY A 108 14.02 -16.75 20.82
N ASP A 109 12.80 -16.24 20.57
CA ASP A 109 12.45 -15.65 19.28
C ASP A 109 13.24 -14.36 19.02
N THR A 110 13.54 -14.12 17.75
CA THR A 110 14.13 -12.86 17.24
C THR A 110 13.08 -12.13 16.41
N VAL A 111 12.61 -10.99 16.89
CA VAL A 111 11.55 -10.21 16.23
C VAL A 111 12.14 -9.02 15.49
N ILE A 112 11.83 -8.89 14.21
CA ILE A 112 12.32 -7.80 13.35
C ILE A 112 11.16 -6.93 12.93
N LEU A 113 11.14 -5.69 13.38
CA LEU A 113 10.20 -4.67 12.93
C LEU A 113 10.76 -3.99 11.68
N ALA A 114 10.11 -4.16 10.54
CA ALA A 114 10.50 -3.53 9.29
C ALA A 114 9.28 -2.94 8.54
N PRO A 115 8.55 -1.99 9.17
CA PRO A 115 7.47 -1.28 8.49
C PRO A 115 8.02 -0.40 7.35
N GLU A 116 7.16 -0.07 6.39
CA GLU A 116 7.44 0.93 5.39
C GLU A 116 7.75 2.28 6.06
N LEU A 117 8.74 3.00 5.51
CA LEU A 117 9.18 4.29 6.05
C LEU A 117 8.31 5.44 5.52
N ASP A 118 7.02 5.37 5.82
CA ASP A 118 6.04 6.39 5.50
C ASP A 118 5.21 6.78 6.74
N ARG A 119 4.54 7.94 6.65
CA ARG A 119 3.77 8.51 7.77
C ARG A 119 2.65 7.59 8.27
N GLN A 120 1.98 6.86 7.38
CA GLN A 120 0.89 5.97 7.78
C GLN A 120 1.44 4.79 8.58
N MET A 121 2.49 4.14 8.06
CA MET A 121 3.07 2.94 8.69
C MET A 121 3.88 3.25 9.95
N LEU A 122 4.35 4.49 10.13
CA LEU A 122 5.02 4.98 11.33
C LEU A 122 4.08 5.80 12.23
N SER A 123 2.80 5.44 12.29
CA SER A 123 1.76 6.08 13.11
C SER A 123 0.81 5.08 13.78
N GLU A 124 -0.11 5.57 14.60
CA GLU A 124 -1.23 4.81 15.19
C GLU A 124 -2.36 4.50 14.18
N PHE A 125 -2.06 4.48 12.88
CA PHE A 125 -3.05 4.19 11.87
C PHE A 125 -3.62 2.78 12.04
N PHE A 126 -4.95 2.69 12.14
CA PHE A 126 -5.68 1.44 12.26
C PHE A 126 -6.95 1.47 11.41
N SER A 127 -7.09 0.52 10.49
CA SER A 127 -8.30 0.39 9.66
C SER A 127 -9.17 -0.77 10.11
N ALA A 128 -10.20 -0.47 10.90
CA ALA A 128 -11.18 -1.48 11.32
C ALA A 128 -11.81 -2.23 10.12
N ARG A 129 -12.01 -1.53 8.99
CA ARG A 129 -12.57 -2.15 7.78
C ARG A 129 -11.61 -3.17 7.20
N GLU A 130 -10.35 -2.79 6.94
CA GLU A 130 -9.41 -3.73 6.32
C GLU A 130 -9.03 -4.87 7.26
N VAL A 131 -8.93 -4.63 8.57
CA VAL A 131 -8.71 -5.70 9.55
C VAL A 131 -9.87 -6.70 9.57
N LEU A 132 -11.13 -6.24 9.57
CA LEU A 132 -12.29 -7.15 9.54
C LEU A 132 -12.35 -8.01 8.26
N ARG A 133 -11.87 -7.48 7.13
CA ARG A 133 -11.72 -8.23 5.88
C ARG A 133 -10.60 -9.26 5.98
N ALA A 134 -9.47 -8.90 6.58
CA ALA A 134 -8.32 -9.79 6.71
C ALA A 134 -8.57 -10.95 7.69
N ILE A 135 -9.33 -10.73 8.77
CA ILE A 135 -9.67 -11.78 9.74
C ILE A 135 -10.97 -12.53 9.39
N ASP A 136 -11.53 -12.33 8.20
CA ASP A 136 -12.80 -12.97 7.79
C ASP A 136 -12.74 -14.50 7.89
N ASP A 137 -11.53 -15.05 7.72
CA ASP A 137 -11.26 -16.47 7.82
C ASP A 137 -11.04 -16.99 9.24
N ASP A 138 -10.52 -16.16 10.15
CA ASP A 138 -10.40 -16.50 11.56
C ASP A 138 -10.70 -15.33 12.51
N TYR A 139 -11.96 -15.27 12.97
CA TYR A 139 -12.37 -14.29 13.98
C TYR A 139 -11.80 -14.55 15.37
N SER A 140 -11.09 -15.66 15.62
CA SER A 140 -10.39 -15.87 16.90
C SER A 140 -9.29 -14.83 17.13
N MET A 141 -8.69 -14.33 16.05
CA MET A 141 -7.71 -13.23 16.05
C MET A 141 -8.23 -11.96 16.73
N LEU A 142 -9.56 -11.77 16.81
CA LEU A 142 -10.18 -10.68 17.57
C LEU A 142 -9.73 -10.64 19.03
N PHE A 143 -9.32 -11.77 19.62
CA PHE A 143 -8.94 -11.84 21.02
C PHE A 143 -7.59 -11.19 21.32
N ASP A 144 -6.72 -11.02 20.32
CA ASP A 144 -5.37 -10.49 20.50
C ASP A 144 -5.31 -8.96 20.40
N PHE A 145 -6.32 -8.33 19.80
CA PHE A 145 -6.39 -6.87 19.74
C PHE A 145 -6.61 -6.22 21.11
N SER A 146 -6.13 -4.99 21.29
CA SER A 146 -6.43 -4.17 22.46
C SER A 146 -7.93 -3.88 22.59
N VAL A 147 -8.35 -3.43 23.78
CA VAL A 147 -9.77 -3.12 24.03
C VAL A 147 -10.28 -2.02 23.08
N ASP A 148 -9.46 -1.01 22.81
CA ASP A 148 -9.84 0.12 21.96
C ASP A 148 -9.95 -0.30 20.49
N HIS A 149 -9.04 -1.15 19.99
CA HIS A 149 -9.15 -1.74 18.66
C HIS A 149 -10.33 -2.70 18.54
N LYS A 150 -10.63 -3.52 19.56
CA LYS A 150 -11.86 -4.34 19.61
C LYS A 150 -13.13 -3.48 19.51
N LEU A 151 -13.18 -2.33 20.18
CA LEU A 151 -14.30 -1.40 20.06
C LEU A 151 -14.40 -0.78 18.65
N SER A 152 -13.25 -0.45 18.05
CA SER A 152 -13.19 0.06 16.68
C SER A 152 -13.67 -0.98 15.66
N LEU A 153 -13.27 -2.25 15.82
CA LEU A 153 -13.74 -3.39 15.01
C LEU A 153 -15.24 -3.62 15.19
N LEU A 154 -15.77 -3.53 16.40
CA LEU A 154 -17.22 -3.59 16.63
C LEU A 154 -17.96 -2.45 15.91
N GLY A 155 -17.37 -1.25 15.86
CA GLY A 155 -17.88 -0.12 15.08
C GLY A 155 -17.87 -0.37 13.57
N GLY A 156 -16.82 -1.01 13.06
CA GLY A 156 -16.69 -1.40 11.65
C GLY A 156 -17.56 -2.59 11.23
N ALA A 157 -18.01 -3.41 12.18
CA ALA A 157 -18.73 -4.66 11.91
C ALA A 157 -20.02 -4.46 11.10
N TYR A 158 -20.69 -3.32 11.23
CA TYR A 158 -21.91 -3.02 10.45
C TYR A 158 -21.62 -2.89 8.96
N ALA A 159 -20.58 -2.14 8.59
CA ALA A 159 -20.18 -1.97 7.20
C ALA A 159 -19.69 -3.31 6.63
N HIS A 160 -18.86 -4.05 7.39
CA HIS A 160 -18.38 -5.37 6.99
C HIS A 160 -19.51 -6.37 6.78
N ALA A 161 -20.50 -6.42 7.68
CA ALA A 161 -21.68 -7.27 7.54
C ALA A 161 -22.47 -6.96 6.26
N ALA A 162 -22.62 -5.67 5.93
CA ALA A 162 -23.31 -5.24 4.72
C ALA A 162 -22.53 -5.65 3.45
N GLU A 163 -21.20 -5.51 3.45
CA GLU A 163 -20.33 -5.97 2.35
C GLU A 163 -20.45 -7.49 2.15
N LYS A 164 -20.26 -8.28 3.21
CA LYS A 164 -20.39 -9.74 3.15
C LYS A 164 -21.77 -10.19 2.67
N LEU A 165 -22.84 -9.56 3.18
CA LEU A 165 -24.20 -9.85 2.74
C LEU A 165 -24.40 -9.51 1.27
N GLY A 166 -23.81 -8.39 0.80
CA GLY A 166 -23.81 -8.01 -0.61
C GLY A 166 -23.22 -9.10 -1.50
N TYR A 167 -22.00 -9.56 -1.18
CA TYR A 167 -21.33 -10.65 -1.90
C TYR A 167 -22.10 -11.97 -1.82
N ALA A 168 -22.65 -12.30 -0.65
CA ALA A 168 -23.43 -13.53 -0.47
C ALA A 168 -24.76 -13.53 -1.23
N VAL A 169 -25.45 -12.37 -1.33
CA VAL A 169 -26.72 -12.25 -2.04
C VAL A 169 -26.52 -12.26 -3.56
N THR A 170 -25.41 -11.72 -4.06
CA THR A 170 -25.09 -11.68 -5.49
C THR A 170 -24.30 -12.87 -6.00
N ASP A 171 -23.86 -13.76 -5.09
CA ASP A 171 -22.95 -14.88 -5.39
C ASP A 171 -21.66 -14.41 -6.08
N THR A 172 -21.10 -13.31 -5.57
CA THR A 172 -19.84 -12.73 -6.05
C THR A 172 -18.77 -12.74 -4.96
N ARG A 173 -17.57 -12.31 -5.34
CA ARG A 173 -16.42 -12.16 -4.44
C ARG A 173 -15.78 -10.79 -4.64
N PRO A 174 -15.02 -10.30 -3.66
CA PRO A 174 -14.17 -9.13 -3.84
C PRO A 174 -13.31 -9.30 -5.10
N PRO A 175 -13.14 -8.24 -5.92
CA PRO A 175 -12.29 -8.31 -7.09
C PRO A 175 -10.83 -8.53 -6.67
N ILE A 176 -10.15 -9.40 -7.41
CA ILE A 176 -8.72 -9.71 -7.23
C ILE A 176 -7.95 -9.03 -8.38
N SER A 177 -6.80 -8.42 -8.07
CA SER A 177 -5.98 -7.69 -9.05
C SER A 177 -4.59 -8.30 -9.12
N GLY A 178 -4.32 -9.06 -10.18
CA GLY A 178 -2.99 -9.61 -10.47
C GLY A 178 -2.38 -10.36 -9.28
N ILE A 179 -1.18 -9.93 -8.87
CA ILE A 179 -0.39 -10.54 -7.79
C ILE A 179 -0.98 -10.27 -6.38
N TYR A 180 -1.95 -9.37 -6.25
CA TYR A 180 -2.62 -9.12 -4.97
C TYR A 180 -3.75 -10.14 -4.78
N SER A 181 -3.36 -11.40 -4.60
CA SER A 181 -4.23 -12.56 -4.41
C SER A 181 -3.65 -13.54 -3.39
N ALA A 182 -4.50 -14.38 -2.78
CA ALA A 182 -4.02 -15.44 -1.90
C ALA A 182 -3.14 -16.46 -2.64
N GLU A 183 -3.45 -16.74 -3.90
CA GLU A 183 -2.69 -17.68 -4.75
C GLU A 183 -1.24 -17.21 -5.06
N SER A 184 -0.91 -15.94 -4.79
CA SER A 184 0.43 -15.41 -5.05
C SER A 184 1.44 -15.77 -3.96
N PHE A 185 0.99 -16.32 -2.82
CA PHE A 185 1.84 -16.69 -1.70
C PHE A 185 2.39 -18.13 -1.82
N ASN A 186 3.66 -18.32 -1.48
CA ASN A 186 4.30 -19.63 -1.40
C ASN A 186 4.03 -20.31 -0.03
N SER A 187 4.63 -21.48 0.21
CA SER A 187 4.48 -22.21 1.48
C SER A 187 5.07 -21.52 2.72
N TYR A 188 5.92 -20.52 2.53
CA TYR A 188 6.45 -19.65 3.59
C TYR A 188 5.58 -18.40 3.82
N LEU A 189 4.53 -18.23 2.99
CA LEU A 189 3.69 -17.04 2.95
C LEU A 189 4.48 -15.78 2.58
N ASP A 190 5.51 -15.95 1.75
CA ASP A 190 6.10 -14.89 0.94
C ASP A 190 5.39 -14.83 -0.40
N ILE A 191 5.36 -13.66 -1.05
CA ILE A 191 4.95 -13.60 -2.45
C ILE A 191 5.94 -14.41 -3.30
N ALA A 192 5.43 -15.31 -4.13
CA ALA A 192 6.22 -16.33 -4.81
C ALA A 192 7.19 -15.74 -5.85
N SER A 193 8.40 -16.30 -5.90
CA SER A 193 9.41 -15.94 -6.90
C SER A 193 8.90 -16.18 -8.32
N GLY A 194 9.24 -15.28 -9.24
CA GLY A 194 8.84 -15.35 -10.64
C GLY A 194 7.51 -14.67 -10.93
N LEU A 195 6.78 -14.19 -9.92
CA LEU A 195 5.61 -13.33 -10.09
C LEU A 195 6.00 -11.84 -10.20
N ARG A 196 7.13 -11.43 -9.60
CA ARG A 196 7.63 -10.04 -9.59
C ARG A 196 8.95 -9.94 -10.35
N ARG A 197 8.94 -10.17 -11.67
CA ARG A 197 10.21 -10.36 -12.41
C ARG A 197 11.00 -9.09 -12.71
N LYS A 198 10.33 -7.93 -12.75
CA LYS A 198 10.90 -6.66 -13.22
C LYS A 198 10.06 -5.49 -12.74
N ASN A 199 10.61 -4.28 -12.84
CA ASN A 199 9.88 -3.05 -12.60
C ASN A 199 8.74 -2.86 -13.62
N VAL A 200 7.52 -2.65 -13.15
CA VAL A 200 6.33 -2.35 -13.97
C VAL A 200 5.83 -0.92 -13.78
N MET A 201 6.48 -0.15 -12.90
CA MET A 201 6.18 1.26 -12.70
C MET A 201 6.60 2.06 -13.92
N SER A 202 5.66 2.86 -14.40
CA SER A 202 5.78 3.53 -15.69
C SER A 202 6.86 4.61 -15.74
N LEU A 203 7.15 5.27 -14.61
CA LEU A 203 8.29 6.19 -14.43
C LEU A 203 9.50 5.52 -13.76
N TYR A 204 9.47 4.19 -13.64
CA TYR A 204 10.35 3.35 -12.81
C TYR A 204 10.24 3.58 -11.30
N TYR A 205 9.36 4.49 -10.87
CA TYR A 205 8.95 4.70 -9.48
C TYR A 205 7.47 5.08 -9.45
N ASP A 206 6.86 4.99 -8.28
CA ASP A 206 5.50 5.45 -8.05
C ASP A 206 5.54 6.93 -7.63
N PRO A 207 5.15 7.88 -8.50
CA PRO A 207 5.20 9.30 -8.18
C PRO A 207 4.07 9.76 -7.25
N THR A 208 3.13 8.88 -6.90
CA THR A 208 2.05 9.18 -5.95
C THR A 208 2.46 8.90 -4.50
N THR A 209 3.55 8.15 -4.30
CA THR A 209 4.06 7.74 -2.99
C THR A 209 5.52 8.15 -2.82
N GLU A 210 5.80 9.45 -2.87
CA GLU A 210 7.15 9.97 -2.59
C GLU A 210 7.59 9.58 -1.17
N VAL A 211 8.89 9.32 -1.00
CA VAL A 211 9.47 8.90 0.26
C VAL A 211 10.26 10.06 0.86
N THR A 212 9.90 10.43 2.09
CA THR A 212 10.62 11.44 2.86
C THR A 212 11.09 10.80 4.15
N LEU A 213 12.41 10.75 4.34
CA LEU A 213 13.03 10.22 5.56
C LEU A 213 13.33 11.36 6.53
N ASP A 214 12.26 11.91 7.11
CA ASP A 214 12.34 12.97 8.11
C ASP A 214 11.62 12.55 9.39
N LYS A 215 12.16 12.92 10.55
CA LYS A 215 11.59 12.55 11.85
C LYS A 215 10.12 12.93 12.04
N SER A 216 9.61 13.94 11.32
CA SER A 216 8.20 14.36 11.43
C SER A 216 7.21 13.35 10.86
N ILE A 217 7.66 12.35 10.11
CA ILE A 217 6.79 11.26 9.64
C ILE A 217 6.48 10.25 10.76
N VAL A 218 7.31 10.22 11.82
CA VAL A 218 7.17 9.30 12.94
C VAL A 218 6.25 9.91 13.99
N ASP A 219 5.16 9.23 14.31
CA ASP A 219 4.27 9.64 15.40
C ASP A 219 4.91 9.33 16.77
N GLY A 220 4.79 10.26 17.71
CA GLY A 220 5.25 10.07 19.07
C GLY A 220 4.44 9.02 19.84
N GLU A 221 3.16 8.81 19.52
CA GLU A 221 2.40 7.68 20.09
C GLU A 221 2.84 6.34 19.50
N PHE A 222 3.18 6.30 18.20
CA PHE A 222 3.73 5.10 17.57
C PHE A 222 5.01 4.61 18.26
N ILE A 223 5.93 5.52 18.60
CA ILE A 223 7.13 5.17 19.37
C ILE A 223 6.77 4.50 20.70
N LYS A 224 5.77 5.00 21.42
CA LYS A 224 5.34 4.39 22.69
C LYS A 224 4.73 3.00 22.47
N THR A 225 3.94 2.83 21.42
CA THR A 225 3.35 1.54 21.05
C THR A 225 4.43 0.52 20.73
N VAL A 226 5.42 0.89 19.91
CA VAL A 226 6.57 0.03 19.59
C VAL A 226 7.36 -0.31 20.85
N ASN A 227 7.68 0.66 21.70
CA ASN A 227 8.44 0.41 22.94
C ASN A 227 7.69 -0.48 23.93
N SER A 228 6.36 -0.33 24.03
CA SER A 228 5.51 -1.25 24.81
C SER A 228 5.60 -2.66 24.24
N TYR A 229 5.48 -2.81 22.92
CA TYR A 229 5.59 -4.10 22.24
C TYR A 229 6.97 -4.74 22.45
N VAL A 230 8.05 -3.96 22.38
CA VAL A 230 9.43 -4.42 22.68
C VAL A 230 9.53 -4.94 24.11
N SER A 231 8.97 -4.22 25.08
CA SER A 231 8.91 -4.67 26.48
C SER A 231 8.14 -5.98 26.62
N ASP A 232 6.97 -6.08 25.98
CA ASP A 232 6.12 -7.28 26.04
C ASP A 232 6.80 -8.51 25.40
N CYS A 233 7.57 -8.32 24.32
CA CYS A 233 8.38 -9.39 23.70
C CYS A 233 9.52 -9.84 24.61
N ARG A 234 10.26 -8.90 25.20
CA ARG A 234 11.35 -9.21 26.14
C ARG A 234 10.87 -9.89 27.41
N GLU A 235 9.70 -9.53 27.92
CA GLU A 235 9.06 -10.24 29.04
C GLU A 235 8.73 -11.71 28.71
N ARG A 236 8.52 -12.03 27.42
CA ARG A 236 8.36 -13.40 26.91
C ARG A 236 9.69 -14.10 26.60
N GLY A 237 10.82 -13.40 26.76
CA GLY A 237 12.16 -13.93 26.50
C GLY A 237 12.59 -13.84 25.03
N ALA A 238 11.93 -13.02 24.21
CA ALA A 238 12.35 -12.72 22.84
C ALA A 238 13.18 -11.44 22.77
N GLU A 239 14.05 -11.32 21.76
CA GLU A 239 14.73 -10.06 21.45
C GLU A 239 14.06 -9.36 20.26
N VAL A 240 14.08 -8.02 20.25
CA VAL A 240 13.44 -7.22 19.20
C VAL A 240 14.46 -6.29 18.59
N TYR A 241 14.45 -6.19 17.27
CA TYR A 241 15.24 -5.26 16.49
C TYR A 241 14.35 -4.49 15.52
N PHE A 242 14.76 -3.28 15.17
CA PHE A 242 14.19 -2.54 14.06
C PHE A 242 15.11 -2.64 12.85
N SER A 243 14.56 -2.91 11.68
CA SER A 243 15.29 -2.87 10.41
C SER A 243 14.48 -2.11 9.36
N PHE A 244 15.09 -1.81 8.23
CA PHE A 244 14.49 -0.94 7.22
C PHE A 244 13.71 -1.75 6.20
N CYS A 245 12.72 -1.15 5.52
CA CYS A 245 12.14 -1.67 4.27
C CYS A 245 13.07 -1.33 3.07
N PRO A 246 12.94 -1.96 1.88
CA PRO A 246 13.68 -1.49 0.71
C PRO A 246 13.04 -0.20 0.18
N ILE A 247 13.86 0.74 -0.29
CA ILE A 247 13.41 2.07 -0.70
C ILE A 247 13.88 2.35 -2.13
N ASN A 248 12.96 2.70 -3.02
CA ASN A 248 13.29 3.09 -4.39
C ASN A 248 14.01 4.44 -4.37
N ARG A 249 15.26 4.48 -4.82
CA ARG A 249 16.09 5.69 -4.86
C ARG A 249 15.41 6.87 -5.53
N LEU A 250 14.68 6.63 -6.63
CA LEU A 250 13.98 7.69 -7.36
C LEU A 250 12.85 8.33 -6.54
N ALA A 251 12.29 7.62 -5.57
CA ALA A 251 11.21 8.13 -4.72
C ALA A 251 11.68 9.14 -3.66
N LEU A 252 12.98 9.22 -3.40
CA LEU A 252 13.61 10.21 -2.53
C LEU A 252 13.85 11.57 -3.23
N GLY A 253 13.57 11.64 -4.54
CA GLY A 253 13.82 12.83 -5.36
C GLY A 253 15.27 12.99 -5.82
N GLU A 254 15.55 14.09 -6.54
CA GLU A 254 16.85 14.32 -7.18
C GLU A 254 17.97 14.75 -6.22
N ASN A 255 17.62 15.37 -5.09
CA ASN A 255 18.58 15.94 -4.14
C ASN A 255 18.60 15.15 -2.83
N ILE A 256 19.08 13.90 -2.91
CA ILE A 256 19.20 13.03 -1.75
C ILE A 256 20.31 13.56 -0.83
N ASP A 257 19.94 14.00 0.38
CA ASP A 257 20.90 14.28 1.45
C ASP A 257 21.04 13.06 2.36
N TYR A 258 22.12 12.31 2.16
CA TYR A 258 22.42 11.15 3.00
C TYR A 258 22.63 11.51 4.47
N ALA A 259 23.04 12.75 4.81
CA ALA A 259 23.15 13.15 6.20
C ALA A 259 21.77 13.16 6.89
N GLU A 260 20.73 13.67 6.22
CA GLU A 260 19.35 13.65 6.74
C GLU A 260 18.83 12.22 6.91
N ILE A 261 19.17 11.33 5.96
CA ILE A 261 18.80 9.91 6.02
C ILE A 261 19.44 9.21 7.23
N TYR A 262 20.72 9.48 7.49
CA TYR A 262 21.40 8.94 8.68
C TYR A 262 20.88 9.58 9.96
N GLU A 263 20.57 10.88 9.98
CA GLU A 263 19.91 11.52 11.12
C GLU A 263 18.53 10.92 11.42
N PHE A 264 17.78 10.50 10.40
CA PHE A 264 16.53 9.77 10.57
C PHE A 264 16.74 8.40 11.21
N SER A 265 17.75 7.64 10.76
CA SER A 265 18.13 6.37 11.37
C SER A 265 18.54 6.52 12.84
N ASP A 266 19.43 7.49 13.12
CA ASP A 266 19.87 7.82 14.48
C ASP A 266 18.70 8.25 15.37
N TYR A 267 17.72 8.95 14.80
CA TYR A 267 16.50 9.33 15.50
C TYR A 267 15.70 8.09 15.93
N LEU A 268 15.47 7.13 15.03
CA LEU A 268 14.79 5.88 15.38
C LEU A 268 15.55 5.12 16.47
N ASP A 269 16.86 4.97 16.33
CA ASP A 269 17.71 4.27 17.31
C ASP A 269 17.67 4.93 18.69
N SER A 270 17.63 6.27 18.74
CA SER A 270 17.55 7.01 20.00
C SER A 270 16.19 6.96 20.69
N MET A 271 15.12 6.68 19.95
CA MET A 271 13.74 6.77 20.44
C MET A 271 13.11 5.41 20.72
N LEU A 272 13.54 4.37 20.00
CA LEU A 272 13.04 3.02 20.16
C LEU A 272 13.80 2.30 21.26
N ASP A 273 13.10 1.49 22.06
CA ASP A 273 13.73 0.69 23.11
C ASP A 273 14.38 -0.59 22.56
N CYS A 274 14.58 -0.69 21.24
CA CYS A 274 15.23 -1.80 20.53
C CYS A 274 16.34 -1.26 19.63
N GLU A 275 17.32 -2.11 19.32
CA GLU A 275 18.43 -1.73 18.44
C GLU A 275 17.98 -1.63 16.99
N VAL A 276 18.43 -0.59 16.29
CA VAL A 276 18.22 -0.42 14.86
C VAL A 276 19.37 -1.10 14.10
N ILE A 277 19.07 -2.18 13.40
CA ILE A 277 20.07 -3.00 12.70
C ILE A 277 20.10 -2.73 11.19
N GLY A 278 21.33 -2.76 10.65
CA GLY A 278 21.63 -2.53 9.25
C GLY A 278 21.88 -1.06 8.90
N ASP A 279 22.50 -0.83 7.75
CA ASP A 279 22.73 0.51 7.21
C ASP A 279 21.54 0.93 6.34
N ILE A 280 20.78 1.95 6.77
CA ILE A 280 19.63 2.49 5.99
C ILE A 280 20.03 2.83 4.54
N GLY A 281 21.26 3.29 4.32
CA GLY A 281 21.77 3.62 2.98
C GLY A 281 21.85 2.40 2.06
N SER A 282 22.08 1.21 2.63
CA SER A 282 22.15 -0.06 1.90
C SER A 282 20.79 -0.61 1.49
N TYR A 283 19.70 -0.11 2.09
CA TYR A 283 18.32 -0.44 1.71
C TYR A 283 17.74 0.50 0.65
N ILE A 284 18.47 1.58 0.28
CA ILE A 284 18.12 2.46 -0.83
C ILE A 284 18.67 1.86 -2.12
N LEU A 285 17.77 1.23 -2.87
CA LEU A 285 18.10 0.48 -4.09
C LEU A 285 17.70 1.26 -5.34
N ASP A 286 18.40 0.98 -6.44
CA ASP A 286 18.04 1.54 -7.73
C ASP A 286 16.68 0.98 -8.19
N GLU A 287 15.98 1.77 -9.00
CA GLU A 287 14.63 1.50 -9.49
C GLU A 287 14.48 0.13 -10.15
N ALA A 288 15.55 -0.39 -10.75
CA ALA A 288 15.57 -1.68 -11.42
C ALA A 288 15.29 -2.86 -10.47
N TYR A 289 15.45 -2.67 -9.16
CA TYR A 289 15.18 -3.69 -8.13
C TYR A 289 13.73 -3.70 -7.62
N PHE A 290 12.88 -2.78 -8.09
CA PHE A 290 11.48 -2.70 -7.67
C PHE A 290 10.53 -3.37 -8.66
N TYR A 291 9.34 -3.71 -8.18
CA TYR A 291 8.25 -4.28 -8.95
C TYR A 291 7.23 -3.20 -9.30
N ASP A 292 6.30 -2.86 -8.39
CA ASP A 292 5.13 -2.02 -8.68
C ASP A 292 4.91 -0.84 -7.72
N THR A 293 5.71 -0.73 -6.66
CA THR A 293 5.70 0.41 -5.72
C THR A 293 7.12 0.81 -5.34
N ASN A 294 7.26 1.90 -4.58
CA ASN A 294 8.55 2.36 -4.05
C ASN A 294 9.09 1.50 -2.89
N PHE A 295 8.34 0.49 -2.44
CA PHE A 295 8.70 -0.41 -1.35
C PHE A 295 8.62 -1.91 -1.71
N HIS A 296 8.08 -2.27 -2.88
CA HIS A 296 7.96 -3.66 -3.31
C HIS A 296 9.13 -4.05 -4.21
N PRO A 297 10.11 -4.81 -3.69
CA PRO A 297 11.18 -5.29 -4.54
C PRO A 297 10.67 -6.35 -5.53
N ASN A 298 11.36 -6.46 -6.66
CA ASN A 298 11.22 -7.58 -7.58
C ASN A 298 12.10 -8.75 -7.12
N ASP A 299 12.09 -9.86 -7.86
CA ASP A 299 12.80 -11.08 -7.48
C ASP A 299 14.31 -10.86 -7.20
N PHE A 300 14.95 -9.90 -7.88
CA PHE A 300 16.35 -9.54 -7.62
C PHE A 300 16.49 -8.67 -6.37
N GLY A 301 15.60 -7.70 -6.19
CA GLY A 301 15.58 -6.82 -5.01
C GLY A 301 15.31 -7.58 -3.71
N VAL A 302 14.51 -8.66 -3.76
CA VAL A 302 14.25 -9.54 -2.62
C VAL A 302 15.56 -10.16 -2.12
N ILE A 303 16.39 -10.69 -3.03
CA ILE A 303 17.69 -11.28 -2.66
C ILE A 303 18.60 -10.21 -2.04
N VAL A 304 18.69 -9.02 -2.64
CA VAL A 304 19.51 -7.93 -2.08
C VAL A 304 19.03 -7.55 -0.67
N ARG A 305 17.72 -7.39 -0.49
CA ARG A 305 17.12 -7.11 0.82
C ARG A 305 17.40 -8.21 1.84
N CYS A 306 17.22 -9.48 1.46
CA CYS A 306 17.50 -10.62 2.33
C CYS A 306 18.98 -10.68 2.70
N ASN A 307 19.89 -10.39 1.77
CA ASN A 307 21.32 -10.33 2.07
C ASN A 307 21.64 -9.30 3.16
N ARG A 308 21.06 -8.08 3.08
CA ARG A 308 21.25 -7.05 4.11
C ARG A 308 20.72 -7.48 5.46
N LEU A 309 19.55 -8.11 5.49
CA LEU A 309 18.99 -8.62 6.74
C LEU A 309 19.83 -9.77 7.32
N ILE A 310 20.28 -10.71 6.49
CA ILE A 310 21.15 -11.82 6.92
C ILE A 310 22.49 -11.30 7.45
N GLU A 311 23.11 -10.32 6.77
CA GLU A 311 24.35 -9.68 7.23
C GLU A 311 24.15 -9.10 8.64
N SER A 312 23.14 -8.26 8.83
CA SER A 312 22.84 -7.67 10.14
C SER A 312 22.54 -8.72 11.21
N LEU A 313 21.69 -9.71 10.92
CA LEU A 313 21.35 -10.75 11.90
C LEU A 313 22.53 -11.68 12.21
N SER A 314 23.40 -11.95 11.24
CA SER A 314 24.58 -12.78 11.49
C SER A 314 25.58 -12.13 12.44
N GLU A 315 25.63 -10.79 12.45
CA GLU A 315 26.42 -10.01 13.40
C GLU A 315 25.79 -10.08 14.80
N GLU A 316 24.49 -9.80 14.91
CA GLU A 316 23.74 -9.84 16.18
C GLU A 316 23.74 -11.22 16.83
N LEU A 317 23.59 -12.27 16.03
CA LEU A 317 23.54 -13.66 16.48
C LEU A 317 24.94 -14.29 16.60
N GLU A 318 26.01 -13.53 16.37
CA GLU A 318 27.41 -13.98 16.42
C GLU A 318 27.71 -15.22 15.54
N LEU A 319 27.04 -15.36 14.39
CA LEU A 319 27.12 -16.54 13.50
C LEU A 319 28.37 -16.55 12.61
N GLY A 320 29.11 -15.44 12.58
CA GLY A 320 30.30 -15.26 11.73
C GLY A 320 29.94 -15.03 10.27
N TYR A 321 30.94 -15.14 9.38
CA TYR A 321 30.76 -14.84 7.96
C TYR A 321 29.90 -15.91 7.26
N ILE A 322 28.86 -15.46 6.56
CA ILE A 322 27.99 -16.27 5.70
C ILE A 322 28.25 -15.87 4.24
N GLU A 323 28.50 -16.85 3.37
CA GLU A 323 28.62 -16.60 1.93
C GLU A 323 27.22 -16.44 1.33
N LEU A 324 26.94 -15.25 0.79
CA LEU A 324 25.63 -14.89 0.25
C LEU A 324 25.63 -14.88 -1.27
N TYR A 325 24.48 -15.21 -1.86
CA TYR A 325 24.30 -15.13 -3.30
C TYR A 325 24.20 -13.67 -3.75
N ASP A 326 25.07 -13.26 -4.67
CA ASP A 326 25.02 -11.94 -5.29
C ASP A 326 24.28 -12.03 -6.64
N PRO A 327 23.03 -11.53 -6.72
CA PRO A 327 22.25 -11.61 -7.94
C PRO A 327 22.82 -10.66 -9.01
N PRO A 328 22.75 -11.01 -10.31
CA PRO A 328 23.11 -10.05 -11.35
C PRO A 328 22.19 -8.83 -11.28
N ALA A 329 22.72 -7.64 -11.58
CA ALA A 329 21.94 -6.43 -11.60
C ALA A 329 20.75 -6.57 -12.58
N PRO A 330 19.50 -6.27 -12.15
CA PRO A 330 18.34 -6.35 -13.01
C PRO A 330 18.40 -5.27 -14.10
N GLU A 331 17.92 -5.61 -15.30
CA GLU A 331 17.76 -4.64 -16.38
C GLU A 331 16.43 -3.90 -16.25
N LEU A 332 16.46 -2.57 -16.44
CA LEU A 332 15.22 -1.81 -16.59
C LEU A 332 14.47 -2.22 -17.86
N PRO A 333 13.13 -2.32 -17.80
CA PRO A 333 12.36 -2.56 -18.99
C PRO A 333 12.50 -1.38 -19.94
N LYS A 334 12.89 -1.66 -21.19
CA LYS A 334 12.96 -0.66 -22.25
C LYS A 334 11.62 -0.60 -22.96
N TYR A 335 10.93 0.52 -22.80
CA TYR A 335 9.71 0.81 -23.55
C TYR A 335 10.01 1.82 -24.66
N ASP A 336 9.32 1.68 -25.79
CA ASP A 336 9.43 2.64 -26.89
C ASP A 336 8.50 3.83 -26.65
N TYR A 337 9.09 4.90 -26.16
CA TYR A 337 8.42 6.17 -25.90
C TYR A 337 8.56 7.18 -27.04
N SER A 338 9.06 6.75 -28.20
CA SER A 338 9.07 7.59 -29.38
C SER A 338 7.65 7.87 -29.87
N TYR A 339 7.45 9.08 -30.39
CA TYR A 339 6.20 9.49 -31.01
C TYR A 339 6.46 9.87 -32.45
N GLU A 340 5.88 9.12 -33.37
CA GLU A 340 5.89 9.43 -34.81
C GLU A 340 4.63 10.22 -35.16
N GLY A 341 4.74 11.55 -35.22
CA GLY A 341 3.64 12.42 -35.61
C GLY A 341 3.81 13.85 -35.15
N GLU A 342 2.87 14.70 -35.57
CA GLU A 342 2.69 16.04 -35.02
C GLU A 342 1.32 16.09 -34.36
N ASP A 343 1.24 16.63 -33.15
CA ASP A 343 -0.02 16.92 -32.48
C ASP A 343 -0.17 18.44 -32.37
N GLU A 344 -1.17 19.01 -33.05
CA GLU A 344 -1.41 20.45 -33.04
C GLU A 344 -1.73 20.99 -31.64
N ASN A 345 -2.28 20.16 -30.74
CA ASN A 345 -2.56 20.56 -29.37
C ASN A 345 -1.28 20.74 -28.56
N SER A 346 -0.15 20.17 -29.01
CA SER A 346 1.10 20.20 -28.26
C SER A 346 1.63 21.61 -28.01
N ARG A 347 1.29 22.58 -28.86
CA ARG A 347 1.69 24.00 -28.72
C ARG A 347 1.09 24.71 -27.50
N TYR A 348 0.02 24.17 -26.91
CA TYR A 348 -0.67 24.80 -25.78
C TYR A 348 -0.03 24.51 -24.43
N PHE A 349 0.94 23.59 -24.39
CA PHE A 349 1.52 23.06 -23.16
C PHE A 349 3.02 23.31 -23.10
N THR A 350 3.56 23.32 -21.88
CA THR A 350 5.00 23.24 -21.62
C THR A 350 5.36 21.87 -21.07
N TYR A 351 6.59 21.42 -21.30
CA TYR A 351 7.01 20.06 -20.99
C TYR A 351 8.36 19.98 -20.27
N SER A 352 8.55 18.89 -19.53
CA SER A 352 9.85 18.37 -19.09
C SER A 352 10.02 16.92 -19.54
N VAL A 353 11.27 16.46 -19.64
CA VAL A 353 11.59 15.06 -19.95
C VAL A 353 11.68 14.27 -18.66
N GLU A 354 10.97 13.14 -18.61
CA GLU A 354 10.94 12.19 -17.49
C GLU A 354 12.13 11.21 -17.54
N ASN A 355 12.36 10.49 -16.43
CA ASN A 355 13.43 9.48 -16.32
C ASN A 355 13.34 8.38 -17.40
N ASN A 356 12.13 8.02 -17.80
CA ASN A 356 11.89 7.03 -18.85
C ASN A 356 12.02 7.61 -20.28
N GLY A 357 12.24 8.92 -20.42
CA GLY A 357 12.37 9.62 -21.70
C GLY A 357 11.05 10.17 -22.27
N CYS A 358 9.91 9.94 -21.61
CA CYS A 358 8.63 10.56 -21.96
C CYS A 358 8.58 12.05 -21.62
N LEU A 359 7.50 12.71 -22.04
CA LEU A 359 7.19 14.07 -21.65
C LEU A 359 6.16 14.13 -20.53
N ARG A 360 6.46 14.96 -19.54
CA ARG A 360 5.52 15.47 -18.53
C ARG A 360 5.00 16.82 -18.97
N ILE A 361 3.69 17.03 -18.94
CA ILE A 361 3.13 18.39 -19.05
C ILE A 361 3.37 19.12 -17.73
N THR A 362 4.05 20.26 -17.79
CA THR A 362 4.41 21.08 -16.62
C THR A 362 3.61 22.38 -16.52
N GLY A 363 2.86 22.74 -17.55
CA GLY A 363 2.26 24.07 -17.64
C GLY A 363 1.51 24.32 -18.94
N LEU A 364 0.96 25.53 -19.05
CA LEU A 364 0.35 26.07 -20.26
C LEU A 364 1.22 27.17 -20.86
N THR A 365 1.30 27.21 -22.20
CA THR A 365 1.83 28.37 -22.93
C THR A 365 0.86 29.56 -22.83
N ASP A 366 1.29 30.75 -23.24
CA ASP A 366 0.42 31.94 -23.26
C ASP A 366 -0.82 31.74 -24.14
N GLU A 367 -0.70 30.96 -25.22
CA GLU A 367 -1.83 30.55 -26.06
C GLU A 367 -2.74 29.55 -25.35
N GLY A 368 -2.16 28.57 -24.65
CA GLY A 368 -2.90 27.57 -23.86
C GLY A 368 -3.72 28.20 -22.73
N LYS A 369 -3.16 29.20 -22.03
CA LYS A 369 -3.86 29.92 -20.94
C LYS A 369 -5.12 30.66 -21.41
N GLN A 370 -5.21 30.99 -22.69
CA GLN A 370 -6.35 31.69 -23.28
C GLN A 370 -7.45 30.73 -23.76
N GLN A 371 -7.17 29.44 -23.87
CA GLN A 371 -8.17 28.46 -24.28
C GLN A 371 -9.17 28.19 -23.16
N SER A 372 -10.44 28.01 -23.52
CA SER A 372 -11.48 27.52 -22.61
C SER A 372 -11.54 25.99 -22.57
N GLU A 373 -11.13 25.33 -23.65
CA GLU A 373 -11.09 23.86 -23.77
C GLU A 373 -9.72 23.44 -24.32
N LEU A 374 -9.14 22.37 -23.77
CA LEU A 374 -7.89 21.79 -24.25
C LEU A 374 -8.02 20.28 -24.42
N THR A 375 -7.27 19.74 -25.37
CA THR A 375 -7.06 18.29 -25.54
C THR A 375 -5.62 17.96 -25.19
N VAL A 376 -5.40 16.93 -24.37
CA VAL A 376 -4.07 16.44 -24.02
C VAL A 376 -3.41 15.86 -25.27
N PRO A 377 -2.22 16.35 -25.66
CA PRO A 377 -1.54 15.89 -26.85
C PRO A 377 -1.00 14.47 -26.68
N LEU A 378 -0.85 13.75 -27.79
CA LEU A 378 -0.27 12.40 -27.82
C LEU A 378 1.26 12.41 -27.68
N GLY A 379 1.90 13.46 -28.20
CA GLY A 379 3.35 13.62 -28.19
C GLY A 379 3.81 15.00 -28.65
N HIS A 380 5.07 15.30 -28.40
CA HIS A 380 5.73 16.55 -28.79
C HIS A 380 7.23 16.27 -29.02
N GLU A 381 7.81 16.87 -30.07
CA GLU A 381 9.23 16.73 -30.43
C GLU A 381 9.75 15.28 -30.45
N GLY A 382 8.96 14.36 -31.00
CA GLY A 382 9.33 12.95 -31.15
C GLY A 382 9.19 12.10 -29.89
N ARG A 383 8.60 12.63 -28.82
CA ARG A 383 8.39 11.93 -27.54
C ARG A 383 6.90 11.88 -27.20
N LYS A 384 6.46 10.76 -26.64
CA LYS A 384 5.09 10.61 -26.12
C LYS A 384 4.87 11.48 -24.89
N VAL A 385 3.68 12.03 -24.78
CA VAL A 385 3.21 12.73 -23.57
C VAL A 385 2.57 11.71 -22.65
N PHE A 386 3.05 11.64 -21.42
CA PHE A 386 2.85 10.47 -20.56
C PHE A 386 2.35 10.80 -19.16
N SER A 387 2.65 11.99 -18.66
CA SER A 387 2.22 12.44 -17.34
C SER A 387 1.82 13.92 -17.34
N ILE A 388 1.00 14.32 -16.36
CA ILE A 388 0.65 15.70 -16.08
C ILE A 388 1.13 16.04 -14.66
N GLY A 389 1.99 17.05 -14.55
CA GLY A 389 2.62 17.47 -13.30
C GLY A 389 1.81 18.45 -12.47
N TYR A 390 2.28 18.69 -11.25
CA TYR A 390 1.71 19.65 -10.29
C TYR A 390 1.44 21.02 -10.92
N GLY A 391 0.23 21.55 -10.74
CA GLY A 391 -0.16 22.89 -11.18
C GLY A 391 -0.07 23.12 -12.69
N ALA A 392 -0.07 22.06 -13.52
CA ALA A 392 0.10 22.16 -14.98
C ALA A 392 -0.92 23.10 -15.66
N PHE A 393 -2.08 23.31 -15.06
CA PHE A 393 -3.14 24.18 -15.60
C PHE A 393 -3.32 25.49 -14.82
N SER A 394 -2.42 25.80 -13.89
CA SER A 394 -2.54 26.95 -13.00
C SER A 394 -2.58 28.28 -13.76
N GLY A 395 -3.53 29.14 -13.39
CA GLY A 395 -3.70 30.46 -14.00
C GLY A 395 -4.23 30.45 -15.45
N GLY A 396 -4.63 29.28 -15.97
CA GLY A 396 -5.31 29.15 -17.26
C GLY A 396 -6.80 29.48 -17.20
N SER A 397 -7.39 29.78 -18.36
CA SER A 397 -8.84 29.96 -18.53
C SER A 397 -9.58 28.66 -18.84
N VAL A 398 -8.85 27.55 -18.88
CA VAL A 398 -9.35 26.21 -19.26
C VAL A 398 -10.37 25.75 -18.23
N THR A 399 -11.56 25.40 -18.70
CA THR A 399 -12.62 24.79 -17.88
C THR A 399 -12.81 23.32 -18.24
N LYS A 400 -12.52 22.93 -19.48
CA LYS A 400 -12.66 21.55 -19.95
C LYS A 400 -11.34 20.98 -20.47
N LEU A 401 -10.98 19.79 -19.98
CA LEU A 401 -9.84 19.02 -20.48
C LEU A 401 -10.33 17.71 -21.12
N THR A 402 -9.75 17.33 -22.25
CA THR A 402 -10.05 16.08 -22.94
C THR A 402 -8.80 15.21 -23.10
N VAL A 403 -8.91 13.95 -22.70
CA VAL A 403 -7.93 12.88 -22.91
C VAL A 403 -8.53 11.91 -23.93
N THR A 404 -7.91 11.79 -25.10
CA THR A 404 -8.44 11.00 -26.23
C THR A 404 -8.23 9.51 -26.07
N GLU A 405 -8.90 8.72 -26.91
CA GLU A 405 -8.77 7.25 -26.97
C GLU A 405 -7.39 6.75 -27.38
N ASP A 406 -6.59 7.56 -28.08
CA ASP A 406 -5.23 7.21 -28.52
C ASP A 406 -4.14 7.66 -27.52
N THR A 407 -4.53 8.11 -26.32
CA THR A 407 -3.61 8.75 -25.38
C THR A 407 -2.47 7.85 -24.91
N ASN A 408 -1.29 8.45 -24.78
CA ASN A 408 -0.15 7.86 -24.09
C ASN A 408 -0.10 8.23 -22.60
N LEU A 409 -1.05 9.05 -22.12
CA LEU A 409 -1.10 9.50 -20.74
C LEU A 409 -1.32 8.29 -19.81
N ARG A 410 -0.53 8.21 -18.74
CA ARG A 410 -0.64 7.17 -17.71
C ARG A 410 -0.76 7.73 -16.29
N ASN A 411 -0.27 8.95 -16.04
CA ASN A 411 -0.26 9.51 -14.69
C ASN A 411 -0.77 10.95 -14.64
N PHE A 412 -1.63 11.22 -13.66
CA PHE A 412 -1.87 12.57 -13.15
C PHE A 412 -1.16 12.67 -11.80
N LEU A 413 -0.12 13.50 -11.71
CA LEU A 413 0.60 13.68 -10.46
C LEU A 413 -0.25 14.47 -9.45
N GLY A 414 0.08 14.35 -8.16
CA GLY A 414 -0.56 15.11 -7.09
C GLY A 414 -0.64 16.60 -7.41
N GLY A 415 -1.80 17.22 -7.19
CA GLY A 415 -2.04 18.64 -7.44
C GLY A 415 -1.96 19.06 -8.92
N ALA A 416 -2.09 18.14 -9.88
CA ALA A 416 -2.06 18.47 -11.32
C ALA A 416 -3.03 19.61 -11.71
N PHE A 417 -4.16 19.70 -11.02
CA PHE A 417 -5.23 20.68 -11.26
C PHE A 417 -5.21 21.87 -10.29
N ASP A 418 -4.18 21.98 -9.44
CA ASP A 418 -4.05 23.06 -8.46
C ASP A 418 -4.01 24.44 -9.14
N GLY A 419 -4.86 25.34 -8.65
CA GLY A 419 -5.00 26.70 -9.19
C GLY A 419 -5.57 26.75 -10.62
N SER A 420 -6.10 25.63 -11.14
CA SER A 420 -6.80 25.58 -12.41
C SER A 420 -8.27 25.99 -12.27
N ARG A 421 -8.93 26.22 -13.41
CA ARG A 421 -10.39 26.47 -13.50
C ARG A 421 -11.14 25.28 -14.09
N ILE A 422 -10.49 24.13 -14.20
CA ILE A 422 -11.03 22.95 -14.85
C ILE A 422 -12.10 22.33 -13.96
N ASP A 423 -13.32 22.25 -14.47
CA ASP A 423 -14.47 21.64 -13.81
C ASP A 423 -14.93 20.34 -14.50
N ASP A 424 -14.59 20.15 -15.77
CA ASP A 424 -14.88 18.94 -16.54
C ASP A 424 -13.61 18.29 -17.13
N LEU A 425 -13.38 17.02 -16.80
CA LEU A 425 -12.36 16.17 -17.39
C LEU A 425 -13.03 15.03 -18.16
N TYR A 426 -12.83 14.98 -19.47
CA TYR A 426 -13.32 13.89 -20.32
C TYR A 426 -12.16 12.95 -20.65
N ILE A 427 -12.32 11.69 -20.30
CA ILE A 427 -11.36 10.63 -20.60
C ILE A 427 -12.06 9.63 -21.51
N TYR A 428 -11.54 9.46 -22.71
CA TYR A 428 -12.10 8.54 -23.72
C TYR A 428 -11.31 7.22 -23.82
N TYR A 429 -10.13 7.15 -23.19
CA TYR A 429 -9.33 5.93 -23.14
C TYR A 429 -9.89 4.93 -22.12
N ASP A 430 -9.92 3.65 -22.51
CA ASP A 430 -10.39 2.55 -21.66
C ASP A 430 -9.22 1.92 -20.90
N TYR A 431 -9.05 2.30 -19.62
CA TYR A 431 -7.97 1.81 -18.74
C TYR A 431 -8.33 0.44 -18.12
N THR A 432 -8.62 -0.57 -18.96
CA THR A 432 -9.09 -1.91 -18.53
C THR A 432 -7.98 -2.95 -18.33
N ASP A 433 -6.74 -2.65 -18.71
CA ASP A 433 -5.59 -3.55 -18.57
C ASP A 433 -4.69 -3.12 -17.39
N ASP A 434 -4.19 -4.08 -16.61
CA ASP A 434 -3.33 -3.85 -15.44
C ASP A 434 -2.05 -3.07 -15.80
N GLU A 435 -1.55 -3.21 -17.03
CA GLU A 435 -0.39 -2.46 -17.56
C GLU A 435 -0.72 -1.01 -17.97
N ASN A 436 -2.00 -0.67 -18.07
CA ASN A 436 -2.50 0.61 -18.55
C ASN A 436 -3.55 1.17 -17.60
N LYS A 437 -3.28 1.22 -16.29
CA LYS A 437 -4.15 1.88 -15.30
C LYS A 437 -3.85 3.37 -15.23
N LEU A 438 -4.91 4.17 -15.13
CA LEU A 438 -4.78 5.58 -14.75
C LEU A 438 -4.70 5.63 -13.22
N PHE A 439 -3.64 6.23 -12.69
CA PHE A 439 -3.53 6.53 -11.25
C PHE A 439 -3.99 7.97 -11.00
N PRO A 440 -5.26 8.19 -10.63
CA PRO A 440 -5.70 9.49 -10.16
C PRO A 440 -5.08 9.79 -8.79
N ALA A 441 -4.24 10.82 -8.71
CA ALA A 441 -3.76 11.34 -7.42
C ALA A 441 -4.93 11.82 -6.51
N PRO A 442 -4.80 11.76 -5.18
CA PRO A 442 -5.90 11.89 -4.23
C PRO A 442 -6.64 13.25 -4.15
N ASP A 443 -6.29 14.25 -4.96
CA ASP A 443 -6.70 15.67 -4.77
C ASP A 443 -7.33 16.34 -6.00
N PHE A 444 -8.30 15.68 -6.66
CA PHE A 444 -9.07 16.29 -7.77
C PHE A 444 -10.25 17.18 -7.32
N GLY A 445 -10.16 17.82 -6.15
CA GLY A 445 -11.30 18.41 -5.43
C GLY A 445 -12.25 19.26 -6.30
N GLY A 446 -13.45 18.73 -6.58
CA GLY A 446 -14.55 19.44 -7.28
C GLY A 446 -14.63 19.22 -8.79
N LEU A 447 -13.79 18.34 -9.36
CA LEU A 447 -13.80 17.97 -10.77
C LEU A 447 -14.93 16.97 -11.09
N THR A 448 -15.61 17.17 -12.22
CA THR A 448 -16.48 16.15 -12.82
C THR A 448 -15.67 15.38 -13.85
N ILE A 449 -15.49 14.08 -13.63
CA ILE A 449 -14.74 13.20 -14.53
C ILE A 449 -15.74 12.35 -15.32
N HIS A 450 -15.62 12.38 -16.65
CA HIS A 450 -16.44 11.61 -17.58
C HIS A 450 -15.56 10.53 -18.19
N VAL A 451 -15.93 9.27 -18.01
CA VAL A 451 -15.10 8.10 -18.37
C VAL A 451 -15.96 7.03 -19.06
N PRO A 452 -15.38 6.13 -19.88
CA PRO A 452 -16.14 5.07 -20.53
C PRO A 452 -16.72 4.12 -19.46
N GLU A 453 -17.93 3.59 -19.69
CA GLU A 453 -18.61 2.64 -18.78
C GLU A 453 -17.77 1.37 -18.50
N SER A 454 -16.83 1.03 -19.37
CA SER A 454 -15.92 -0.12 -19.23
C SER A 454 -14.73 0.12 -18.31
N CYS A 455 -14.43 1.35 -17.93
CA CYS A 455 -13.19 1.71 -17.25
C CYS A 455 -13.15 1.20 -15.80
N ALA A 456 -12.13 0.44 -15.43
CA ALA A 456 -11.95 -0.09 -14.08
C ALA A 456 -11.07 0.85 -13.23
N PHE A 457 -11.68 1.57 -12.27
CA PHE A 457 -10.93 2.45 -11.35
C PHE A 457 -10.42 1.70 -10.12
N ILE A 458 -9.17 1.95 -9.74
CA ILE A 458 -8.60 1.52 -8.45
C ILE A 458 -8.29 2.77 -7.62
N SER A 459 -9.15 3.10 -6.65
CA SER A 459 -8.79 3.58 -5.30
C SER A 459 -10.03 3.93 -4.48
N GLY A 460 -9.86 3.93 -3.15
CA GLY A 460 -10.89 3.87 -2.11
C GLY A 460 -11.70 5.14 -1.85
N TYR A 461 -12.29 5.74 -2.88
CA TYR A 461 -13.23 6.86 -2.74
C TYR A 461 -14.70 6.40 -2.79
N ASP A 462 -15.58 7.13 -2.11
CA ASP A 462 -17.04 6.94 -2.18
C ASP A 462 -17.59 7.62 -3.45
N TRP A 463 -17.86 6.83 -4.49
CA TRP A 463 -18.28 7.32 -5.81
C TRP A 463 -19.81 7.43 -5.94
N SER A 464 -20.32 8.50 -6.55
CA SER A 464 -21.72 8.57 -7.01
C SER A 464 -21.76 8.58 -8.54
N ALA A 465 -22.06 7.43 -9.14
CA ALA A 465 -22.23 7.29 -10.58
C ALA A 465 -23.61 7.81 -11.03
N GLY A 466 -23.63 8.53 -12.17
CA GLY A 466 -24.85 8.81 -12.93
C GLY A 466 -24.57 8.57 -14.41
N SER A 467 -25.48 7.89 -15.12
CA SER A 467 -25.31 7.58 -16.54
C SER A 467 -25.92 8.68 -17.41
N THR A 468 -25.12 9.25 -18.30
CA THR A 468 -25.61 10.11 -19.39
C THR A 468 -24.78 9.88 -20.65
N GLY A 469 -25.37 9.24 -21.66
CA GLY A 469 -24.84 9.26 -23.03
C GLY A 469 -23.57 8.43 -23.28
N GLY A 470 -23.49 7.21 -22.75
CA GLY A 470 -22.38 6.27 -23.01
C GLY A 470 -21.11 6.55 -22.18
N PHE A 471 -21.21 7.45 -21.19
CA PHE A 471 -20.19 7.73 -20.18
C PHE A 471 -20.78 7.53 -18.79
N ASP A 472 -19.97 7.01 -17.88
CA ASP A 472 -20.22 7.11 -16.45
C ASP A 472 -19.68 8.46 -15.95
N VAL A 473 -20.52 9.19 -15.22
CA VAL A 473 -20.14 10.45 -14.58
C VAL A 473 -19.63 10.15 -13.18
N VAL A 474 -18.34 10.37 -12.97
CA VAL A 474 -17.68 10.25 -11.68
C VAL A 474 -17.53 11.64 -11.08
N ARG A 475 -18.25 11.89 -9.97
CA ARG A 475 -18.06 13.11 -9.17
C ARG A 475 -17.20 12.82 -7.97
N ILE A 476 -16.01 13.41 -7.94
CA ILE A 476 -15.16 13.39 -6.75
C ILE A 476 -15.70 14.47 -5.81
N LYS A 477 -16.32 14.03 -4.71
CA LYS A 477 -16.73 14.96 -3.65
C LYS A 477 -15.47 15.53 -3.00
N LYS A 478 -15.48 16.85 -2.80
CA LYS A 478 -14.52 17.55 -1.94
C LYS A 478 -14.57 17.03 -0.51
#